data_AF-A0A497MK80-F1
#
_entry.id   AF-A0A497MK80-F1
#
_cell.length_a   1.000
_cell.length_b   1.000
_cell.length_c   1.000
_cell.angle_alpha   90.00
_cell.angle_beta   90.00
_cell.angle_gamma   90.00
#
_symmetry.space_group_name_H-M   'P 1'
#
loop_
_entity.id
_entity.type
_entity.pdbx_description
1 polymer ?
#
loop_
_entity_poly.entity_id
_entity_poly.type
_entity_poly.pdbx_seq_one_letter_code
_entity_poly.pdbx_strand_id
1 'polypeptide(L)'
;MGGEYPPRRVLETLARLTQEHFIEVQWDDACEMRDVSIDDIEENYKTTITVSGWFYGLRDSYLILINEKSYYGYRVLAIPIGTITKIRILTRRPKKKVLRILKREGAIPVKVVHIYVKSKEASQVNF
;
A
#
# COMPACT_ATOMS: atom_id res chain seq x y z
N MET A 1 -8.48 -27.52 11.40
CA MET A 1 -8.53 -27.58 9.92
C MET A 1 -7.89 -26.32 9.40
N GLY A 2 -6.60 -26.37 9.01
CA GLY A 2 -5.91 -25.20 8.45
C GLY A 2 -6.35 -25.01 7.01
N GLY A 3 -7.08 -23.93 6.73
CA GLY A 3 -7.33 -23.51 5.35
C GLY A 3 -6.00 -23.12 4.69
N GLU A 4 -5.82 -23.45 3.41
CA GLU A 4 -4.68 -22.94 2.63
C GLU A 4 -4.71 -21.42 2.63
N TYR A 5 -3.58 -20.82 3.01
CA TYR A 5 -3.41 -19.39 3.06
C TYR A 5 -2.24 -18.98 2.15
N PRO A 6 -2.48 -18.14 1.12
CA PRO A 6 -3.75 -17.53 0.76
C PRO A 6 -4.71 -18.52 0.08
N PRO A 7 -6.04 -18.24 0.06
CA PRO A 7 -6.99 -19.11 -0.62
C PRO A 7 -6.61 -19.34 -2.08
N ARG A 8 -6.77 -20.57 -2.60
CA ARG A 8 -6.42 -20.90 -3.99
C ARG A 8 -7.01 -19.94 -5.03
N ARG A 9 -8.24 -19.46 -4.83
CA ARG A 9 -8.89 -18.45 -5.71
C ARG A 9 -8.12 -17.13 -5.78
N VAL A 10 -7.46 -16.73 -4.69
CA VAL A 10 -6.58 -15.55 -4.66
C VAL A 10 -5.38 -15.78 -5.58
N LEU A 11 -4.70 -16.92 -5.45
CA LEU A 11 -3.56 -17.27 -6.31
C LEU A 11 -3.96 -17.31 -7.80
N GLU A 12 -5.09 -17.95 -8.10
CA GLU A 12 -5.65 -18.02 -9.46
C GLU A 12 -5.98 -16.62 -10.02
N THR A 13 -6.49 -15.72 -9.18
CA THR A 13 -6.78 -14.34 -9.59
C THR A 13 -5.50 -13.55 -9.81
N LEU A 14 -4.54 -13.63 -8.89
CA LEU A 14 -3.24 -12.95 -8.97
C LEU A 14 -2.50 -13.32 -10.27
N ALA A 15 -2.53 -14.60 -10.67
CA ALA A 15 -1.91 -15.08 -11.91
C ALA A 15 -2.48 -14.45 -13.19
N ARG A 16 -3.69 -13.88 -13.13
CA ARG A 16 -4.39 -13.27 -14.28
C ARG A 16 -4.30 -11.75 -14.29
N LEU A 17 -3.67 -11.13 -13.29
CA LEU A 17 -3.64 -9.68 -13.18
C LEU A 17 -2.64 -9.05 -14.14
N THR A 18 -3.04 -7.91 -14.72
CA THR A 18 -2.21 -7.04 -15.54
C THR A 18 -2.28 -5.63 -14.98
N GLN A 19 -1.35 -4.76 -15.37
CA GLN A 19 -1.30 -3.36 -14.91
C GLN A 19 -2.53 -2.52 -15.31
N GLU A 20 -3.43 -3.10 -16.10
CA GLU A 20 -4.69 -2.48 -16.49
C GLU A 20 -5.83 -2.71 -15.49
N HIS A 21 -5.62 -3.59 -14.51
CA HIS A 21 -6.63 -3.91 -13.53
C HIS A 21 -6.61 -2.94 -12.35
N PHE A 22 -7.78 -2.40 -12.05
CA PHE A 22 -8.09 -1.78 -10.78
C PHE A 22 -8.71 -2.86 -9.90
N ILE A 23 -8.16 -3.08 -8.71
CA ILE A 23 -8.52 -4.20 -7.84
C ILE A 23 -8.87 -3.70 -6.44
N GLU A 24 -9.77 -4.41 -5.79
CA GLU A 24 -9.99 -4.38 -4.34
C GLU A 24 -9.30 -5.60 -3.75
N VAL A 25 -8.52 -5.40 -2.69
CA VAL A 25 -7.83 -6.48 -2.00
C VAL A 25 -8.11 -6.40 -0.50
N GLN A 26 -8.27 -7.58 0.11
CA GLN A 26 -8.42 -7.74 1.55
C GLN A 26 -7.31 -8.64 2.07
N TRP A 27 -6.70 -8.25 3.18
CA TRP A 27 -5.68 -9.04 3.88
C TRP A 27 -5.83 -8.87 5.38
N ASP A 28 -5.34 -9.84 6.12
CA ASP A 28 -5.25 -9.73 7.58
C ASP A 28 -3.87 -9.21 7.95
N ASP A 29 -3.84 -8.19 8.81
CA ASP A 29 -2.61 -7.59 9.33
C ASP A 29 -2.59 -7.67 10.86
N ALA A 30 -1.39 -7.50 11.44
CA ALA A 30 -1.23 -7.47 12.87
C ALA A 30 -1.85 -6.19 13.45
N CYS A 31 -2.64 -6.35 14.53
CA CYS A 31 -3.15 -5.22 15.30
C CYS A 31 -2.17 -4.84 16.41
N GLU A 32 -2.00 -3.55 16.67
CA GLU A 32 -1.40 -3.09 17.93
C GLU A 32 -2.45 -3.14 19.03
N MET A 33 -2.18 -3.90 20.10
CA MET A 33 -3.06 -4.03 21.25
C MET A 33 -2.33 -3.58 22.52
N ARG A 34 -3.01 -2.86 23.41
CA ARG A 34 -2.45 -2.35 24.69
C ARG A 34 -3.37 -2.73 25.83
N ASP A 35 -2.79 -3.07 26.98
CA ASP A 35 -3.52 -3.40 28.21
C ASP A 35 -4.57 -4.52 28.03
N VAL A 36 -4.25 -5.53 27.22
CA VAL A 36 -5.12 -6.68 26.91
C VAL A 36 -4.59 -7.98 27.52
N SER A 37 -5.48 -8.94 27.78
CA SER A 37 -5.09 -10.29 28.21
C SER A 37 -4.58 -11.15 27.04
N ILE A 38 -4.00 -12.31 27.33
CA ILE A 38 -3.58 -13.27 26.30
C ILE A 38 -4.79 -13.78 25.50
N ASP A 39 -5.90 -14.05 26.18
CA ASP A 39 -7.12 -14.52 25.55
C ASP A 39 -7.67 -13.47 24.57
N ASP A 40 -7.63 -12.18 24.95
CA ASP A 40 -8.01 -11.07 24.07
C ASP A 40 -7.12 -11.01 22.83
N ILE A 41 -5.81 -11.29 22.96
CA ILE A 41 -4.87 -11.32 21.84
C ILE A 41 -5.22 -12.47 20.90
N GLU A 42 -5.38 -13.69 21.39
CA GLU A 42 -5.69 -14.87 20.56
C GLU A 42 -7.00 -14.70 19.75
N GLU A 43 -7.96 -13.96 20.31
CA GLU A 43 -9.22 -13.67 19.63
C GLU A 43 -9.11 -12.51 18.62
N ASN A 44 -8.25 -11.52 18.86
CA ASN A 44 -8.27 -10.24 18.14
C ASN A 44 -6.95 -9.80 17.50
N TYR A 45 -5.92 -10.67 17.46
CA TYR A 45 -4.61 -10.33 16.89
C TYR A 45 -4.63 -9.98 15.39
N LYS A 46 -5.72 -10.32 14.68
CA LYS A 46 -5.92 -10.07 13.26
C LYS A 46 -6.87 -8.91 13.02
N THR A 47 -6.46 -7.96 12.19
CA THR A 47 -7.33 -6.94 11.64
C THR A 47 -7.43 -7.08 10.13
N THR A 48 -8.63 -7.27 9.61
CA THR A 48 -8.86 -7.29 8.16
C THR A 48 -8.80 -5.88 7.60
N ILE A 49 -7.86 -5.64 6.71
CA ILE A 49 -7.70 -4.39 5.97
C ILE A 49 -8.28 -4.57 4.57
N THR A 50 -9.02 -3.57 4.08
CA THR A 50 -9.54 -3.53 2.70
C THR A 50 -9.03 -2.27 1.98
N VAL A 51 -8.39 -2.45 0.83
CA VAL A 51 -7.92 -1.33 0.00
C VAL A 51 -8.21 -1.59 -1.48
N SER A 52 -8.53 -0.51 -2.20
CA SER A 52 -8.62 -0.52 -3.67
C SER A 52 -7.48 0.24 -4.31
N GLY A 53 -7.02 -0.19 -5.47
CA GLY A 53 -5.93 0.46 -6.19
C GLY A 53 -5.60 -0.19 -7.53
N TRP A 54 -4.67 0.42 -8.26
CA TRP A 54 -4.15 -0.14 -9.51
C TRP A 54 -3.14 -1.23 -9.20
N PHE A 55 -3.32 -2.41 -9.82
CA PHE A 55 -2.31 -3.45 -9.80
C PHE A 55 -1.03 -2.95 -10.47
N TYR A 56 0.09 -2.99 -9.75
CA TYR A 56 1.40 -2.66 -10.33
C TYR A 56 2.15 -3.93 -10.75
N GLY A 57 2.16 -4.94 -9.88
CA GLY A 57 2.87 -6.19 -10.12
C GLY A 57 3.01 -7.05 -8.86
N LEU A 58 3.62 -8.22 -9.02
CA LEU A 58 4.06 -9.09 -7.93
C LEU A 58 5.60 -9.05 -7.82
N ARG A 59 6.14 -8.86 -6.62
CA ARG A 59 7.59 -8.79 -6.34
C ARG A 59 7.87 -9.37 -4.96
N ASP A 60 8.86 -10.25 -4.85
CA ASP A 60 9.37 -10.76 -3.56
C ASP A 60 8.29 -11.31 -2.62
N SER A 61 7.28 -12.00 -3.17
CA SER A 61 6.10 -12.50 -2.44
C SER A 61 5.13 -11.42 -1.93
N TYR A 62 5.20 -10.21 -2.49
CA TYR A 62 4.26 -9.12 -2.27
C TYR A 62 3.44 -8.79 -3.51
N LEU A 63 2.17 -8.46 -3.29
CA LEU A 63 1.33 -7.72 -4.20
C LEU A 63 1.65 -6.22 -4.07
N ILE A 64 2.02 -5.59 -5.18
CA ILE A 64 2.26 -4.15 -5.23
C ILE A 64 1.03 -3.45 -5.79
N LEU A 65 0.45 -2.54 -5.01
CA LEU A 65 -0.76 -1.80 -5.32
C LEU A 65 -0.49 -0.29 -5.29
N ILE A 66 -1.00 0.44 -6.28
CA ILE A 66 -0.98 1.90 -6.28
C ILE A 66 -2.38 2.40 -5.91
N ASN A 67 -2.50 2.93 -4.69
CA ASN A 67 -3.78 3.32 -4.11
C ASN A 67 -4.21 4.72 -4.59
N GLU A 68 -3.36 5.72 -4.37
CA GLU A 68 -3.71 7.13 -4.61
C GLU A 68 -2.58 7.91 -5.29
N LYS A 69 -2.96 8.98 -5.97
CA LYS A 69 -2.03 10.01 -6.45
C LYS A 69 -2.18 11.26 -5.59
N SER A 70 -1.14 11.61 -4.86
CA SER A 70 -0.99 12.87 -4.15
C SER A 70 -0.17 13.87 -4.97
N TYR A 71 -0.09 15.12 -4.51
CA TYR A 71 0.83 16.12 -5.07
C TYR A 71 2.30 15.65 -5.01
N TYR A 72 2.66 14.91 -3.96
CA TYR A 72 4.02 14.44 -3.70
C TYR A 72 4.35 13.10 -4.36
N GLY A 73 3.42 12.49 -5.10
CA GLY A 73 3.64 11.24 -5.80
C GLY A 73 2.54 10.21 -5.54
N TYR A 74 2.87 8.94 -5.76
CA TYR A 74 1.93 7.83 -5.62
C TYR A 74 2.05 7.17 -4.25
N ARG A 75 0.91 6.88 -3.62
CA ARG A 75 0.86 5.99 -2.47
C ARG A 75 0.91 4.55 -2.98
N VAL A 76 2.01 3.87 -2.67
CA VAL A 76 2.25 2.47 -3.02
C VAL A 76 2.12 1.61 -1.77
N LEU A 77 1.43 0.49 -1.88
CA LEU A 77 1.32 -0.52 -0.83
C LEU A 77 2.01 -1.81 -1.29
N ALA A 78 2.76 -2.42 -0.39
CA ALA A 78 3.33 -3.76 -0.55
C ALA A 78 2.62 -4.70 0.41
N ILE A 79 1.81 -5.61 -0.12
CA ILE A 79 0.93 -6.48 0.67
C ILE A 79 1.45 -7.91 0.55
N PRO A 80 1.84 -8.58 1.67
CA PRO A 80 2.30 -9.96 1.61
C PRO A 80 1.25 -10.86 0.98
N ILE A 81 1.60 -11.64 -0.04
CA ILE A 81 0.64 -12.52 -0.73
C ILE A 81 0.07 -13.55 0.26
N GLY A 82 0.91 -14.01 1.18
CA GLY A 82 0.55 -14.93 2.25
C GLY A 82 -0.40 -14.36 3.31
N THR A 83 -0.81 -13.09 3.24
CA THR A 83 -1.82 -12.51 4.14
C THR A 83 -3.11 -12.09 3.42
N ILE A 84 -3.20 -12.25 2.10
CA ILE A 84 -4.39 -11.90 1.32
C ILE A 84 -5.52 -12.92 1.52
N THR A 85 -6.67 -12.47 2.03
CA THR A 85 -7.90 -13.26 2.18
C THR A 85 -8.78 -13.20 0.92
N LYS A 86 -8.77 -12.06 0.21
CA LYS A 86 -9.67 -11.81 -0.92
C LYS A 86 -9.09 -10.83 -1.91
N ILE A 87 -9.39 -11.06 -3.19
CA ILE A 87 -9.07 -10.13 -4.27
C ILE A 87 -10.21 -10.08 -5.29
N ARG A 88 -10.56 -8.87 -5.74
CA ARG A 88 -11.62 -8.64 -6.73
C ARG A 88 -11.15 -7.64 -7.77
N ILE A 89 -11.34 -7.99 -9.05
CA ILE A 89 -11.14 -7.05 -10.16
C ILE A 89 -12.38 -6.16 -10.23
N LEU A 90 -12.18 -4.84 -10.15
CA LEU A 90 -13.25 -3.86 -10.22
C LEU A 90 -13.46 -3.43 -11.68
N THR A 91 -14.66 -3.69 -12.21
CA THR A 91 -15.01 -3.43 -13.62
C THR A 91 -15.34 -1.95 -13.88
N ARG A 92 -15.81 -1.21 -12.88
CA ARG A 92 -16.02 0.24 -12.96
C ARG A 92 -14.73 0.98 -12.62
N ARG A 93 -14.03 1.44 -13.66
CA ARG A 93 -12.80 2.24 -13.55
C ARG A 93 -13.09 3.63 -12.97
N PRO A 94 -12.25 4.19 -12.09
CA PRO A 94 -12.16 5.63 -11.91
C PRO A 94 -11.74 6.27 -13.25
N LYS A 95 -12.34 7.40 -13.65
CA LYS A 95 -12.16 8.04 -14.98
C LYS A 95 -10.71 8.46 -15.32
N LYS A 96 -9.75 8.40 -14.39
CA LYS A 96 -8.34 8.75 -14.61
C LYS A 96 -7.43 7.56 -14.27
N LYS A 97 -6.67 7.06 -15.26
CA LYS A 97 -5.51 6.17 -15.00
C LYS A 97 -4.51 6.96 -14.16
N VAL A 98 -4.16 6.42 -12.99
CA VAL A 98 -3.20 7.02 -12.05
C VAL A 98 -1.80 7.03 -12.67
N LEU A 99 -1.48 6.01 -13.47
CA LEU A 99 -0.18 5.85 -14.11
C LEU A 99 -0.13 6.49 -15.51
N ARG A 100 0.40 7.71 -15.60
CA ARG A 100 1.32 8.04 -16.70
C ARG A 100 2.72 7.88 -16.14
N ILE A 101 3.36 6.74 -16.41
CA ILE A 101 4.79 6.60 -16.18
C ILE A 101 5.46 7.58 -17.15
N LEU A 102 5.90 8.72 -16.65
CA LEU A 102 6.83 9.57 -17.39
C LEU A 102 8.18 8.84 -17.38
N LYS A 103 8.37 7.89 -18.28
CA LYS A 103 9.72 7.53 -18.71
C LYS A 103 10.25 8.76 -19.44
N ARG A 104 11.01 9.61 -18.75
CA ARG A 104 11.93 10.50 -19.46
C ARG A 104 13.13 9.65 -19.83
N GLU A 105 13.22 9.29 -21.11
CA GLU A 105 14.49 8.85 -21.68
C GLU A 105 15.55 9.91 -21.31
N GLY A 106 16.61 9.50 -20.61
CA GLY A 106 17.70 10.39 -20.17
C GLY A 106 17.55 11.03 -18.78
N ALA A 107 16.56 10.68 -17.95
CA ALA A 107 16.49 11.21 -16.59
C ALA A 107 17.54 10.56 -15.66
N ILE A 108 18.52 11.35 -15.21
CA ILE A 108 19.48 10.96 -14.17
C ILE A 108 18.75 10.96 -12.82
N PRO A 109 18.92 9.92 -11.97
CA PRO A 109 18.29 9.88 -10.65
C PRO A 109 18.76 11.05 -9.77
N VAL A 110 17.81 11.83 -9.25
CA VAL A 110 18.08 12.97 -8.35
C VAL A 110 17.69 12.59 -6.93
N LYS A 111 18.63 12.71 -5.99
CA LYS A 111 18.36 12.62 -4.56
C LYS A 111 18.14 14.04 -4.02
N VAL A 112 16.94 14.32 -3.52
CA VAL A 112 16.64 15.59 -2.85
C VAL A 112 16.97 15.45 -1.36
N VAL A 113 17.84 16.33 -0.84
CA VAL A 113 18.19 16.41 0.57
C VAL A 113 17.66 17.73 1.13
N HIS A 114 16.82 17.67 2.17
CA HIS A 114 16.35 18.86 2.87
C HIS A 114 17.30 19.17 4.03
N ILE A 115 17.92 20.34 4.01
CA ILE A 115 18.77 20.85 5.09
C ILE A 115 18.00 21.96 5.80
N TYR A 116 17.68 21.75 7.08
CA TYR A 116 17.06 22.76 7.93
C TYR A 116 18.16 23.50 8.70
N VAL A 117 18.33 24.79 8.43
CA VAL A 117 19.25 25.66 9.15
C VAL A 117 18.45 26.51 10.13
N LYS A 118 18.78 26.44 11.42
CA LYS A 118 18.16 27.26 12.46
C LYS A 118 18.74 28.67 12.39
N SER A 119 17.94 29.67 12.00
CA SER A 119 18.38 31.07 12.02
C SER A 119 18.40 31.60 13.46
N LYS A 120 19.38 32.46 13.78
CA LYS A 120 19.57 33.10 15.09
C LYS A 120 18.99 34.52 15.16
N GLU A 121 17.84 34.78 14.53
CA GLU A 121 17.21 36.11 14.62
C GLU A 121 15.74 36.01 15.03
N ALA A 122 15.53 36.05 16.34
CA ALA A 122 14.29 36.48 16.96
C ALA A 122 14.61 36.95 18.38
N SER A 123 15.16 38.15 18.53
CA SER A 123 15.21 38.88 19.81
C SER A 123 15.58 40.35 19.59
N GLN A 124 14.68 41.15 19.02
CA GLN A 124 14.51 42.57 19.39
C GLN A 124 13.06 42.98 19.11
N VAL A 125 12.20 42.84 20.12
CA VAL A 125 10.98 43.65 20.22
C VAL A 125 11.28 44.60 21.37
N ASN A 126 11.49 45.88 21.06
CA ASN A 126 11.57 46.94 22.06
C ASN A 126 10.18 47.60 22.19
N PHE A 127 9.82 47.87 23.44
CA PHE A 127 8.60 48.51 23.91
C PHE A 127 8.35 49.88 23.31
#